data_AF-A0A9W6H1X0-F1
#
_entry.id   AF-A0A9W6H1X0-F1
#
_cell.length_a   1.000
_cell.length_b   1.000
_cell.length_c   1.000
_cell.angle_alpha   90.00
_cell.angle_beta   90.00
_cell.angle_gamma   90.00
#
_symmetry.space_group_name_H-M   'P 1'
#
loop_
_entity.id
_entity.type
_entity.pdbx_description
1 polymer ?
#
loop_
_entity_poly.entity_id
_entity_poly.type
_entity_poly.pdbx_seq_one_letter_code
_entity_poly.pdbx_strand_id
1 'polypeptide(L)'
;MNLIETFQNLVAQVPELVQPLIVALAGAVPFIEGEGAAAIGIIGGIHPAIAAAAGAIGNFLCVAALVLLGSGTRRAIVTRHRERVAVAAGGGAITEGGTAVAAPAASPRREKFQRALVRYGVPGVSLLGPLLLPTQFTATMLAAAGVGRARILFWQGIAIVGWTTLITLALTGIISIAS
;
A
#
# COMPACT_ATOMS: atom_id res chain seq x y z
N MET A 1 1.42 -32.05 23.88
CA MET A 1 1.89 -30.88 23.13
C MET A 1 0.75 -30.37 22.28
N ASN A 2 0.28 -29.15 22.55
CA ASN A 2 -0.74 -28.50 21.70
C ASN A 2 -0.06 -27.87 20.46
N LEU A 3 -0.81 -27.58 19.40
CA LEU A 3 -0.29 -27.03 18.15
C LEU A 3 0.51 -25.73 18.36
N ILE A 4 0.08 -24.88 19.29
CA ILE A 4 0.75 -23.64 19.66
C ILE A 4 2.13 -23.90 20.27
N GLU A 5 2.24 -24.86 21.20
CA GLU A 5 3.52 -25.23 21.81
C GLU A 5 4.48 -25.82 20.78
N THR A 6 3.98 -26.64 19.84
CA THR A 6 4.78 -27.15 18.73
C THR A 6 5.30 -26.02 17.86
N PHE A 7 4.45 -25.04 17.52
CA PHE A 7 4.84 -23.88 16.73
C PHE A 7 5.88 -23.00 17.45
N GLN A 8 5.69 -22.71 18.74
CA GLN A 8 6.64 -21.95 19.55
C GLN A 8 7.99 -22.66 19.66
N ASN A 9 8.00 -23.99 19.83
CA ASN A 9 9.24 -24.77 19.85
C ASN A 9 9.98 -24.76 18.50
N LEU A 10 9.26 -24.63 17.37
CA LEU A 10 9.88 -24.45 16.05
C LEU A 10 10.46 -23.04 15.90
N VAL A 11 9.73 -22.02 16.32
CA VAL A 11 10.21 -20.63 16.29
C VAL A 11 11.44 -20.46 17.20
N ALA A 12 11.48 -21.12 18.36
CA ALA A 12 12.62 -21.10 19.28
C ALA A 12 13.90 -21.72 18.71
N GLN A 13 13.81 -22.58 17.68
CA GLN A 13 14.98 -23.12 16.97
C GLN A 13 15.59 -22.11 15.99
N VAL A 14 14.82 -21.07 15.62
CA VAL A 14 15.30 -20.00 14.74
C VAL A 14 16.11 -19.00 15.57
N PRO A 15 17.31 -18.59 15.11
CA PRO A 15 18.11 -17.59 15.80
C PRO A 15 17.32 -16.30 16.08
N GLU A 16 17.51 -15.70 17.25
CA GLU A 16 16.72 -14.54 17.70
C GLU A 16 16.75 -13.35 16.73
N LEU A 17 17.87 -13.12 16.02
CA LEU A 17 17.96 -12.07 15.00
C LEU A 17 17.18 -12.39 13.71
N VAL A 18 16.94 -13.66 13.42
CA VAL A 18 16.26 -14.11 12.19
C VAL A 18 14.75 -14.10 12.37
N GLN A 19 14.24 -14.27 13.59
CA GLN A 19 12.81 -14.26 13.87
C GLN A 19 12.12 -12.94 13.41
N PRO A 20 12.61 -11.73 13.72
CA PRO A 20 12.01 -10.49 13.22
C PRO A 20 12.10 -10.36 11.69
N LEU A 21 13.17 -10.89 11.07
CA LEU A 21 13.28 -10.89 9.61
C LEU A 21 12.19 -11.75 8.97
N ILE A 22 11.90 -12.92 9.53
CA ILE A 22 10.80 -13.78 9.06
C ILE A 22 9.46 -13.06 9.19
N VAL A 23 9.22 -12.38 10.32
CA VAL A 23 8.00 -11.59 10.51
C VAL A 23 7.92 -10.44 9.50
N ALA A 24 9.01 -9.73 9.23
CA ALA A 24 9.04 -8.69 8.22
C ALA A 24 8.77 -9.24 6.80
N LEU A 25 9.36 -10.39 6.46
CA LEU A 25 9.10 -11.04 5.17
C LEU A 25 7.64 -11.49 5.06
N ALA A 26 7.06 -12.05 6.13
CA ALA A 26 5.65 -12.38 6.18
C ALA A 26 4.78 -11.12 6.00
N GLY A 27 5.15 -10.01 6.62
CA GLY A 27 4.42 -8.74 6.49
C GLY A 27 4.44 -8.13 5.10
N ALA A 28 5.42 -8.49 4.27
CA ALA A 28 5.49 -8.08 2.86
C ALA A 28 4.51 -8.85 1.96
N VAL A 29 3.93 -9.96 2.43
CA VAL A 29 3.02 -10.80 1.65
C VAL A 29 1.61 -10.19 1.69
N PRO A 30 0.95 -9.97 0.54
CA PRO A 30 -0.45 -9.57 0.51
C PRO A 30 -1.33 -10.55 1.29
N PHE A 31 -2.37 -10.03 1.96
CA PHE A 31 -3.26 -10.76 2.87
C PHE A 31 -2.66 -11.19 4.22
N ILE A 32 -1.33 -11.26 4.36
CA ILE A 32 -0.68 -11.42 5.68
C ILE A 32 -0.49 -10.04 6.30
N GLU A 33 0.15 -9.14 5.56
CA GLU A 33 0.33 -7.74 5.95
C GLU A 33 1.01 -7.56 7.33
N GLY A 34 1.09 -6.31 7.79
CA GLY A 34 1.81 -6.00 9.04
C GLY A 34 1.12 -6.59 10.25
N GLU A 35 -0.21 -6.50 10.30
CA GLU A 35 -1.05 -6.99 11.38
C GLU A 35 -1.08 -8.52 11.49
N GLY A 36 -1.21 -9.24 10.37
CA GLY A 36 -1.21 -10.70 10.36
C GLY A 36 0.18 -11.24 10.67
N ALA A 37 1.23 -10.64 10.12
CA ALA A 37 2.60 -11.01 10.46
C ALA A 37 2.91 -10.78 11.95
N ALA A 38 2.50 -9.63 12.50
CA ALA A 38 2.67 -9.33 13.91
C ALA A 38 1.91 -10.35 14.79
N ALA A 39 0.67 -10.69 14.42
CA ALA A 39 -0.12 -11.69 15.13
C ALA A 39 0.55 -13.08 15.12
N ILE A 40 1.03 -13.53 13.96
CA ILE A 40 1.76 -14.81 13.81
C ILE A 40 3.03 -14.79 14.68
N GLY A 41 3.78 -13.70 14.67
CA GLY A 41 5.00 -13.54 15.48
C GLY A 41 4.71 -13.63 16.97
N ILE A 42 3.67 -12.93 17.45
CA ILE A 42 3.25 -12.95 18.86
C ILE A 42 2.82 -14.36 19.29
N ILE A 43 2.01 -15.04 18.48
CA ILE A 43 1.60 -16.43 18.73
C ILE A 43 2.83 -17.36 18.77
N GLY A 44 3.82 -17.08 17.92
CA GLY A 44 5.12 -17.77 17.89
C GLY A 44 6.04 -17.47 19.08
N GLY A 45 5.62 -16.61 20.01
CA GLY A 45 6.38 -16.27 21.22
C GLY A 45 7.33 -15.08 21.06
N ILE A 46 7.30 -14.38 19.93
CA ILE A 46 8.11 -13.17 19.72
C ILE A 46 7.52 -12.02 20.53
N HIS A 47 8.38 -11.21 21.14
CA HIS A 47 7.97 -10.03 21.91
C HIS A 47 7.04 -9.11 21.07
N PRO A 48 5.86 -8.70 21.58
CA PRO A 48 4.85 -8.01 20.78
C PRO A 48 5.34 -6.76 20.06
N ALA A 49 6.15 -5.92 20.73
CA ALA A 49 6.69 -4.73 20.10
C ALA A 49 7.64 -5.03 18.92
N ILE A 50 8.40 -6.13 19.01
CA ILE A 50 9.34 -6.55 17.96
C ILE A 50 8.57 -7.11 16.77
N ALA A 51 7.58 -7.98 17.03
CA ALA A 51 6.72 -8.53 15.99
C ALA A 51 5.94 -7.44 15.26
N ALA A 52 5.37 -6.48 15.99
CA ALA A 52 4.68 -5.33 15.43
C ALA A 52 5.59 -4.45 14.55
N ALA A 53 6.77 -4.10 15.05
CA ALA A 53 7.72 -3.29 14.28
C ALA A 53 8.20 -4.01 13.03
N ALA A 54 8.56 -5.29 13.14
CA ALA A 54 8.99 -6.11 12.02
C ALA A 54 7.90 -6.24 10.94
N GLY A 55 6.68 -6.60 11.34
CA GLY A 55 5.54 -6.73 10.43
C GLY A 55 5.21 -5.42 9.72
N ALA A 56 5.15 -4.31 10.48
CA ALA A 56 4.89 -2.98 9.92
C ALA A 56 5.98 -2.54 8.93
N ILE A 57 7.26 -2.75 9.25
CA ILE A 57 8.38 -2.41 8.37
C ILE A 57 8.32 -3.23 7.08
N GLY A 58 8.14 -4.54 7.20
CA GLY A 58 8.05 -5.46 6.07
C GLY A 58 6.92 -5.09 5.10
N ASN A 59 5.73 -4.83 5.66
CA ASN A 59 4.58 -4.39 4.87
C ASN A 59 4.84 -3.05 4.19
N PHE A 60 5.31 -2.06 4.95
CA PHE A 60 5.56 -0.73 4.43
C PHE A 60 6.62 -0.73 3.32
N LEU A 61 7.69 -1.52 3.46
CA LEU A 61 8.71 -1.65 2.42
C LEU A 61 8.15 -2.25 1.13
N CYS A 62 7.28 -3.25 1.22
CA CYS A 62 6.60 -3.82 0.07
C CYS A 62 5.69 -2.78 -0.63
N VAL A 63 4.86 -2.08 0.14
CA VAL A 63 4.01 -0.98 -0.36
C VAL A 63 4.86 0.10 -1.01
N ALA A 64 5.95 0.51 -0.37
CA ALA A 64 6.86 1.52 -0.90
C ALA A 64 7.47 1.09 -2.23
N ALA A 65 7.98 -0.15 -2.31
CA ALA A 65 8.52 -0.70 -3.53
C ALA A 65 7.49 -0.67 -4.67
N LEU A 66 6.26 -1.14 -4.42
CA LEU A 66 5.20 -1.18 -5.43
C LEU A 66 4.79 0.22 -5.92
N VAL A 67 4.63 1.19 -5.01
CA VAL A 67 4.29 2.57 -5.38
C VAL A 67 5.41 3.22 -6.18
N LEU A 68 6.67 3.03 -5.78
CA LEU A 68 7.82 3.61 -6.46
C LEU A 68 8.00 2.99 -7.85
N LEU A 69 7.94 1.67 -7.98
CA LEU A 69 8.06 0.94 -9.25
C LEU A 69 6.89 1.25 -10.19
N GLY A 70 5.65 1.24 -9.69
CA GLY A 70 4.45 1.57 -10.47
C GLY A 70 4.39 3.03 -10.94
N SER A 71 5.03 3.95 -10.20
CA SER A 71 5.11 5.35 -10.62
C SER A 71 6.11 5.58 -11.78
N GLY A 72 7.18 4.78 -11.85
CA GLY A 72 8.19 4.85 -12.91
C GLY A 72 7.62 4.44 -14.27
N THR A 73 6.84 3.36 -14.31
CA THR A 73 6.19 2.87 -15.54
C THR A 73 5.16 3.88 -16.06
N ARG A 74 4.34 4.47 -15.17
CA ARG A 74 3.39 5.54 -15.54
C ARG A 74 4.11 6.77 -16.12
N ARG A 75 5.23 7.21 -15.52
CA ARG A 75 5.97 8.39 -15.99
C ARG A 75 6.51 8.17 -17.41
N ALA A 76 7.05 6.99 -17.69
CA ALA A 76 7.55 6.61 -19.02
C ALA A 76 6.45 6.48 -20.09
N ILE A 77 5.24 6.05 -19.71
CA ILE A 77 4.09 5.95 -20.63
C ILE A 77 3.51 7.34 -20.91
N VAL A 78 3.38 8.19 -19.89
CA VAL A 78 2.82 9.55 -20.03
C VAL A 78 3.78 10.47 -20.80
N THR A 79 5.10 10.37 -20.62
CA THR A 79 6.06 11.13 -21.42
C THR A 79 6.02 10.71 -22.88
N ARG A 80 5.99 9.40 -23.18
CA ARG A 80 5.82 8.90 -24.56
C ARG A 80 4.51 9.33 -25.20
N HIS A 81 3.43 9.39 -24.44
CA HIS A 81 2.13 9.83 -24.96
C HIS A 81 2.10 11.35 -25.20
N ARG A 82 2.78 12.15 -24.35
CA ARG A 82 2.96 13.59 -24.57
C ARG A 82 3.89 13.88 -25.74
N GLU A 83 4.97 13.11 -25.90
CA GLU A 83 5.88 13.20 -27.05
C GLU A 83 5.16 12.83 -28.34
N ARG A 84 4.35 11.76 -28.38
CA ARG A 84 3.53 11.42 -29.55
C ARG A 84 2.51 12.50 -29.89
N VAL A 85 1.87 13.12 -28.89
CA VAL A 85 0.91 14.22 -29.11
C VAL A 85 1.62 15.51 -29.55
N ALA A 86 2.81 15.80 -29.01
CA ALA A 86 3.62 16.95 -29.43
C ALA A 86 4.20 16.79 -30.83
N VAL A 87 4.63 15.57 -31.21
CA VAL A 87 5.08 15.24 -32.57
C VAL A 87 3.91 15.30 -33.56
N ALA A 88 2.72 14.85 -33.17
CA ALA A 88 1.51 14.98 -33.99
C ALA A 88 1.03 16.44 -34.15
N ALA A 89 1.29 17.31 -33.16
CA ALA A 89 0.96 18.73 -33.21
C ALA A 89 1.97 19.58 -34.01
N GLY A 90 3.15 19.03 -34.34
CA GLY A 90 4.24 19.74 -35.03
C GLY A 90 4.24 19.60 -36.56
N GLY A 91 3.27 18.90 -37.18
CA GLY A 91 3.24 18.63 -38.62
C GLY A 91 2.00 19.18 -39.33
N GLY A 92 2.10 20.40 -39.87
CA GLY A 92 1.43 20.88 -41.10
C GLY A 92 -0.08 21.17 -41.11
N ALA A 93 -0.44 22.44 -41.32
CA ALA A 93 -1.71 22.90 -41.94
C ALA A 93 -1.70 22.53 -43.45
N ILE A 94 -2.75 22.26 -44.25
CA ILE A 94 -4.13 22.77 -44.53
C ILE A 94 -4.76 21.70 -45.47
N THR A 95 -6.07 21.34 -45.49
CA THR A 95 -7.21 22.01 -46.18
C THR A 95 -8.56 21.31 -45.88
N GLU A 96 -9.60 22.13 -45.76
CA GLU A 96 -11.01 21.99 -46.20
C GLU A 96 -11.92 20.83 -45.73
N GLY A 97 -13.05 21.23 -45.12
CA GLY A 97 -14.34 20.54 -45.28
C GLY A 97 -14.64 19.38 -44.34
N GLY A 98 -14.92 19.64 -43.06
CA GLY A 98 -15.49 18.62 -42.18
C GLY A 98 -15.51 19.05 -40.73
N THR A 99 -16.68 19.04 -40.11
CA THR A 99 -16.96 19.38 -38.71
C THR A 99 -15.84 18.93 -37.76
N ALA A 100 -15.11 19.90 -37.20
CA ALA A 100 -14.16 19.66 -36.13
C ALA A 100 -14.89 19.11 -34.91
N VAL A 101 -14.81 17.79 -34.70
CA VAL A 101 -15.17 17.17 -33.42
C VAL A 101 -14.05 17.54 -32.46
N ALA A 102 -14.26 18.66 -31.74
CA ALA A 102 -13.42 19.05 -30.62
C ALA A 102 -13.34 17.88 -29.62
N ALA A 103 -12.13 17.43 -29.30
CA ALA A 103 -11.91 16.53 -28.17
C ALA A 103 -12.54 17.16 -26.91
N PRO A 104 -13.32 16.41 -26.11
CA PRO A 104 -14.06 17.01 -25.01
C PRO A 104 -13.08 17.57 -23.98
N ALA A 105 -13.07 18.90 -23.83
CA ALA A 105 -12.41 19.59 -22.75
C ALA A 105 -12.87 18.96 -21.42
N ALA A 106 -11.93 18.53 -20.58
CA ALA A 106 -12.25 17.94 -19.29
C ALA A 106 -13.12 18.94 -18.50
N SER A 107 -14.40 18.60 -18.29
CA SER A 107 -15.35 19.55 -17.73
C SER A 107 -14.90 20.01 -16.32
N PRO A 108 -15.12 21.28 -15.94
CA PRO A 108 -14.73 21.80 -14.63
C PRO A 108 -15.33 21.01 -13.44
N ARG A 109 -16.43 20.28 -13.69
CA ARG A 109 -17.04 19.34 -12.73
C ARG A 109 -16.18 18.10 -12.50
N ARG A 110 -15.57 17.53 -13.55
CA ARG A 110 -14.66 16.37 -13.47
C ARG A 110 -13.37 16.72 -12.73
N GLU A 111 -12.87 17.94 -12.92
CA GLU A 111 -11.67 18.43 -12.24
C GLU A 111 -11.93 18.71 -10.74
N LYS A 112 -13.10 19.26 -10.38
CA LYS A 112 -13.53 19.39 -8.97
C LYS A 112 -13.69 18.02 -8.30
N PHE A 113 -14.28 17.04 -8.99
CA PHE A 113 -14.42 15.68 -8.49
C PHE A 113 -13.06 14.99 -8.28
N GLN A 114 -12.14 15.11 -9.24
CA GLN A 114 -10.76 14.63 -9.07
C GLN A 114 -10.05 15.30 -7.88
N ARG A 115 -10.20 16.62 -7.70
CA ARG A 115 -9.63 17.32 -6.54
C ARG A 115 -10.22 16.84 -5.23
N ALA A 116 -11.52 16.59 -5.16
CA ALA A 116 -12.18 16.06 -3.97
C ALA A 116 -11.75 14.63 -3.66
N LEU A 117 -11.68 13.74 -4.65
CA LEU A 117 -11.14 12.37 -4.53
C LEU A 117 -9.69 12.36 -4.02
N VAL A 118 -8.84 13.23 -4.56
CA VAL A 118 -7.43 13.33 -4.17
C VAL A 118 -7.25 13.92 -2.76
N ARG A 119 -8.19 14.76 -2.30
CA ARG A 119 -8.13 15.42 -0.99
C ARG A 119 -8.77 14.60 0.13
N TYR A 120 -9.91 13.97 -0.12
CA TYR A 120 -10.70 13.24 0.89
C TYR A 120 -10.70 11.73 0.69
N GLY A 121 -10.51 11.26 -0.55
CA GLY A 121 -10.42 9.82 -0.85
C GLY A 121 -9.10 9.23 -0.37
N VAL A 122 -7.96 9.91 -0.51
CA VAL A 122 -6.66 9.34 -0.12
C VAL A 122 -6.54 9.05 1.39
N PRO A 123 -6.92 9.97 2.30
CA PRO A 123 -6.91 9.68 3.74
C PRO A 123 -7.93 8.60 4.10
N GLY A 124 -9.18 8.72 3.62
CA GLY A 124 -10.26 7.79 3.95
C GLY A 124 -10.01 6.38 3.43
N VAL A 125 -9.59 6.24 2.16
CA VAL A 125 -9.26 4.95 1.54
C VAL A 125 -7.99 4.37 2.12
N SER A 126 -7.02 5.13 2.61
CA SER A 126 -5.84 4.52 3.24
C SER A 126 -6.11 4.07 4.67
N LEU A 127 -6.93 4.79 5.43
CA LEU A 127 -7.30 4.42 6.80
C LEU A 127 -8.34 3.30 6.86
N LEU A 128 -9.32 3.30 5.96
CA LEU A 128 -10.38 2.27 5.88
C LEU A 128 -10.09 1.18 4.83
N GLY A 129 -9.17 1.42 3.90
CA GLY A 129 -8.81 0.48 2.84
C GLY A 129 -8.32 -0.88 3.34
N PRO A 130 -7.49 -0.97 4.40
CA PRO A 130 -7.06 -2.26 4.93
C PRO A 130 -8.21 -3.19 5.33
N LEU A 131 -9.40 -2.65 5.66
CA LEU A 131 -10.60 -3.45 5.96
C LEU A 131 -11.27 -4.05 4.72
N LEU A 132 -10.95 -3.56 3.52
CA LEU A 132 -11.63 -3.91 2.26
C LEU A 132 -10.70 -4.55 1.23
N LEU A 133 -9.45 -4.08 1.17
CA LEU A 133 -8.44 -4.51 0.20
C LEU A 133 -7.06 -4.48 0.87
N PRO A 134 -6.19 -5.49 0.60
CA PRO A 134 -4.83 -5.46 1.12
C PRO A 134 -4.12 -4.14 0.75
N THR A 135 -3.32 -3.63 1.69
CA THR A 135 -2.59 -2.35 1.61
C THR A 135 -1.81 -2.20 0.30
N GLN A 136 -1.24 -3.29 -0.21
CA GLN A 136 -0.49 -3.29 -1.47
C GLN A 136 -1.40 -3.00 -2.68
N PHE A 137 -2.60 -3.56 -2.72
CA PHE A 137 -3.60 -3.27 -3.77
C PHE A 137 -4.13 -1.85 -3.66
N THR A 138 -4.45 -1.41 -2.45
CA THR A 138 -4.92 -0.04 -2.22
C THR A 138 -3.89 1.00 -2.69
N ALA A 139 -2.62 0.81 -2.33
CA ALA A 139 -1.55 1.71 -2.71
C ALA A 139 -1.29 1.74 -4.23
N THR A 140 -1.33 0.57 -4.89
CA THR A 140 -1.15 0.48 -6.34
C THR A 140 -2.34 1.07 -7.11
N MET A 141 -3.58 0.90 -6.62
CA MET A 141 -4.77 1.55 -7.18
C MET A 141 -4.70 3.07 -7.05
N LEU A 142 -4.29 3.60 -5.90
CA LEU A 142 -4.10 5.05 -5.71
C LEU A 142 -3.00 5.60 -6.63
N ALA A 143 -1.91 4.85 -6.81
CA ALA A 143 -0.86 5.20 -7.75
C ALA A 143 -1.37 5.21 -9.21
N ALA A 144 -2.17 4.22 -9.60
CA ALA A 144 -2.81 4.14 -10.91
C ALA A 144 -3.80 5.31 -11.14
N ALA A 145 -4.52 5.71 -10.10
CA ALA A 145 -5.40 6.89 -10.10
C ALA A 145 -4.63 8.22 -10.19
N GLY A 146 -3.30 8.20 -10.13
CA GLY A 146 -2.44 9.37 -10.29
C GLY A 146 -2.21 10.17 -9.00
N VAL A 147 -2.52 9.58 -7.84
CA VAL A 147 -2.19 10.19 -6.54
C VAL A 147 -0.66 10.28 -6.38
N GLY A 148 -0.17 11.39 -5.83
CA GLY A 148 1.26 11.59 -5.65
C GLY A 148 1.87 10.58 -4.66
N ARG A 149 3.00 9.97 -5.04
CA ARG A 149 3.72 8.94 -4.25
C ARG A 149 3.91 9.31 -2.77
N ALA A 150 4.34 10.54 -2.48
CA ALA A 150 4.61 10.98 -1.12
C ALA A 150 3.33 10.97 -0.26
N ARG A 151 2.20 11.34 -0.86
CA ARG A 151 0.91 11.31 -0.17
C ARG A 151 0.44 9.87 0.07
N ILE A 152 0.60 8.97 -0.90
CA ILE A 152 0.26 7.55 -0.74
C ILE A 152 1.08 6.96 0.41
N LEU A 153 2.41 7.11 0.36
CA LEU A 153 3.31 6.53 1.37
C LEU A 153 3.06 7.11 2.76
N PHE A 154 2.81 8.40 2.88
CA PHE A 154 2.50 9.03 4.17
C PHE A 154 1.24 8.43 4.80
N TRP A 155 0.14 8.35 4.04
CA TRP A 155 -1.13 7.83 4.57
C TRP A 155 -1.12 6.31 4.77
N GLN A 156 -0.42 5.56 3.91
CA GLN A 156 -0.21 4.12 4.11
C GLN A 156 0.65 3.86 5.35
N GLY A 157 1.70 4.65 5.57
CA GLY A 157 2.51 4.55 6.79
C GLY A 157 1.69 4.75 8.06
N ILE A 158 0.85 5.80 8.09
CA ILE A 158 -0.07 6.05 9.21
C ILE A 158 -1.03 4.87 9.41
N ALA A 159 -1.64 4.37 8.33
CA ALA A 159 -2.58 3.26 8.40
C ALA A 159 -1.92 1.97 8.92
N ILE A 160 -0.76 1.60 8.38
CA ILE A 160 -0.02 0.41 8.78
C ILE A 160 0.37 0.50 10.25
N VAL A 161 0.93 1.63 10.70
CA VAL A 161 1.29 1.81 12.12
C VAL A 161 0.05 1.74 13.00
N GLY A 162 -1.03 2.42 12.64
CA GLY A 162 -2.28 2.43 13.40
C GLY A 162 -2.88 1.04 13.56
N TRP A 163 -3.09 0.32 12.44
CA TRP A 163 -3.71 -1.01 12.43
C TRP A 163 -2.82 -2.08 13.05
N THR A 164 -1.53 -2.09 12.75
CA THR A 164 -0.59 -3.06 13.34
C THR A 164 -0.52 -2.87 14.86
N THR A 165 -0.49 -1.62 15.34
CA THR A 165 -0.51 -1.32 16.77
C THR A 165 -1.83 -1.75 17.42
N LEU A 166 -2.98 -1.43 16.80
CA LEU A 166 -4.30 -1.81 17.30
C LEU A 166 -4.41 -3.33 17.50
N ILE A 167 -4.05 -4.11 16.47
CA ILE A 167 -4.12 -5.58 16.53
C ILE A 167 -3.12 -6.14 17.53
N THR A 168 -1.91 -5.59 17.60
CA THR A 168 -0.90 -6.00 18.58
C THR A 168 -1.40 -5.80 20.01
N LEU A 169 -1.98 -4.63 20.31
CA LEU A 169 -2.52 -4.32 21.63
C LEU A 169 -3.73 -5.21 21.96
N ALA A 170 -4.65 -5.40 21.01
CA ALA A 170 -5.79 -6.28 21.18
C ALA A 170 -5.37 -7.72 21.47
N LEU A 171 -4.46 -8.28 20.67
CA LEU A 171 -3.99 -9.65 20.82
C LEU A 171 -3.21 -9.83 22.13
N THR A 172 -2.30 -8.92 22.44
CA THR A 172 -1.51 -8.97 23.69
C THR A 172 -2.43 -8.84 24.91
N GLY A 173 -3.41 -7.93 24.85
CA GLY A 173 -4.42 -7.78 25.89
C GLY A 173 -5.23 -9.05 26.11
N ILE A 174 -5.71 -9.69 25.04
CA ILE A 174 -6.42 -10.97 25.12
C ILE A 174 -5.56 -12.05 25.76
N ILE A 175 -4.30 -12.20 25.33
CA ILE A 175 -3.37 -13.19 25.87
C ILE A 175 -3.15 -12.95 27.37
N SER A 176 -2.93 -11.70 27.78
CA SER A 176 -2.68 -11.36 29.19
C SER A 176 -3.86 -11.63 30.13
N ILE A 177 -5.10 -11.64 29.61
CA ILE A 177 -6.31 -11.94 30.38
C ILE A 177 -6.56 -13.45 30.45
N ALA A 178 -6.12 -14.19 29.43
CA ALA A 178 -6.37 -15.63 29.29
C ALA A 178 -5.29 -16.52 29.93
N SER A 179 -4.12 -15.96 30.27
CA SER A 179 -3.01 -16.60 30.97
C SER A 179 -3.08 -16.44 32.48
#